data_AF-A0AA37D486-F1
#
_entry.id   AF-A0AA37D486-F1
#
_cell.length_a   1.000
_cell.length_b   1.000
_cell.length_c   1.000
_cell.angle_alpha   90.00
_cell.angle_beta   90.00
_cell.angle_gamma   90.00
#
_symmetry.space_group_name_H-M   'P 1'
#
loop_
_entity.id
_entity.type
_entity.pdbx_description
1 polymer ?
#
loop_
_entity_poly.entity_id
_entity_poly.type
_entity_poly.pdbx_seq_one_letter_code
_entity_poly.pdbx_strand_id
1 'polypeptide(L)'
;MVELELVPHPRLARPEIIRMDYGMNDGSIRMRVRAAVAGYMLLRWSVDCSPDHSLKEEQFRLWLSEPLALYGVENAKLAPGYQAPLAKVSPKG
;
A
#
# COMPACT_ATOMS: atom_id res chain seq x y z
N MET A 1 12.44 -4.31 -9.50
CA MET A 1 10.97 -4.47 -9.47
C MET A 1 10.54 -4.47 -8.01
N VAL A 2 9.28 -4.15 -7.74
CA VAL A 2 8.67 -4.19 -6.41
C VAL A 2 7.45 -5.10 -6.50
N GLU A 3 7.34 -6.05 -5.59
CA GLU A 3 6.15 -6.88 -5.45
C GLU A 3 5.20 -6.18 -4.49
N LEU A 4 3.95 -5.93 -4.91
CA LEU A 4 2.93 -5.29 -4.10
C LEU A 4 1.76 -6.25 -3.94
N GLU A 5 1.22 -6.34 -2.74
CA GLU A 5 -0.03 -7.02 -2.44
C GLU A 5 -1.04 -6.00 -1.92
N LEU A 6 -2.10 -5.79 -2.71
CA LEU A 6 -3.18 -4.86 -2.38
C LEU A 6 -4.40 -5.65 -1.95
N VAL A 7 -4.97 -5.29 -0.81
CA VAL A 7 -6.18 -5.90 -0.24
C VAL A 7 -7.28 -4.86 -0.12
N PRO A 8 -8.57 -5.27 0.03
CA PRO A 8 -9.62 -4.34 0.38
C PRO A 8 -9.28 -3.62 1.68
N HIS A 9 -9.52 -2.31 1.74
CA HIS A 9 -9.26 -1.54 2.96
C HIS A 9 -10.11 -2.08 4.13
N PRO A 10 -9.53 -2.36 5.33
CA PRO A 10 -10.25 -3.00 6.43
C PRO A 10 -11.48 -2.23 6.94
N ARG A 11 -11.56 -0.91 6.71
CA ARG A 11 -12.73 -0.11 7.11
C ARG A 11 -14.01 -0.48 6.37
N LEU A 12 -13.91 -1.13 5.21
CA LEU A 12 -15.04 -1.32 4.32
C LEU A 12 -16.01 -2.35 4.91
N ALA A 13 -17.27 -1.97 5.04
CA ALA A 13 -18.32 -2.88 5.51
C ALA A 13 -18.58 -4.06 4.55
N ARG A 14 -18.26 -3.88 3.27
CA ARG A 14 -18.52 -4.84 2.19
C ARG A 14 -17.27 -5.07 1.32
N PRO A 15 -16.21 -5.71 1.86
CA PRO A 15 -14.95 -5.89 1.14
C PRO A 15 -15.09 -6.83 -0.08
N GLU A 16 -16.16 -7.62 -0.15
CA GLU A 16 -16.47 -8.47 -1.31
C GLU A 16 -16.76 -7.68 -2.58
N ILE A 17 -17.33 -6.47 -2.46
CA ILE A 17 -17.56 -5.59 -3.63
C ILE A 17 -16.22 -5.20 -4.23
N ILE A 18 -15.25 -4.79 -3.39
CA ILE A 18 -13.91 -4.43 -3.87
C ILE A 18 -13.19 -5.62 -4.47
N ARG A 19 -13.33 -6.82 -3.87
CA ARG A 19 -12.76 -8.03 -4.46
C ARG A 19 -13.31 -8.29 -5.87
N MET A 20 -14.61 -8.08 -6.08
CA MET A 20 -15.25 -8.24 -7.39
C MET A 20 -14.81 -7.15 -8.39
N ASP A 21 -14.87 -5.87 -8.00
CA ASP A 21 -14.51 -4.72 -8.85
C ASP A 21 -13.08 -4.80 -9.38
N TYR A 22 -12.17 -5.34 -8.57
CA TYR A 22 -10.76 -5.48 -8.90
C TYR A 22 -10.35 -6.89 -9.36
N GLY A 23 -11.29 -7.83 -9.47
CA GLY A 23 -11.00 -9.20 -9.90
C GLY A 23 -9.96 -9.91 -9.03
N MET A 24 -10.03 -9.70 -7.71
CA MET A 24 -9.07 -10.27 -6.76
C MET A 24 -9.21 -11.80 -6.66
N ASN A 25 -8.08 -12.50 -6.71
CA ASN A 25 -8.00 -13.92 -6.39
C ASN A 25 -7.41 -14.08 -4.99
N ASP A 26 -7.95 -15.00 -4.19
CA ASP A 26 -7.53 -15.23 -2.80
C ASP A 26 -7.56 -13.96 -1.90
N GLY A 27 -8.39 -12.98 -2.27
CA GLY A 27 -8.61 -11.77 -1.49
C GLY A 27 -7.61 -10.63 -1.71
N SER A 28 -6.68 -10.75 -2.67
CA SER A 28 -5.74 -9.68 -2.99
C SER A 28 -5.48 -9.50 -4.50
N ILE A 29 -4.90 -8.35 -4.86
CA ILE A 29 -4.25 -8.13 -6.15
C ILE A 29 -2.75 -8.17 -5.89
N ARG A 30 -2.05 -9.10 -6.54
CA ARG A 30 -0.60 -9.16 -6.53
C ARG A 30 -0.06 -8.59 -7.83
N MET A 31 0.86 -7.65 -7.74
CA MET A 31 1.44 -7.01 -8.91
C MET A 31 2.93 -6.75 -8.76
N ARG A 32 3.63 -6.90 -9.87
CA ARG A 32 5.06 -6.63 -9.99
C ARG A 32 5.26 -5.33 -10.75
N VAL A 33 5.69 -4.28 -10.08
CA VAL A 33 5.84 -2.94 -10.67
C VAL A 33 7.30 -2.49 -10.73
N ARG A 34 7.61 -1.53 -11.61
CA ARG A 34 8.92 -0.87 -11.58
C ARG A 34 8.99 0.06 -10.36
N ALA A 35 10.09 0.03 -9.62
CA ALA A 35 10.29 0.91 -8.46
C ALA A 35 10.11 2.39 -8.85
N ALA A 36 10.61 2.78 -10.02
CA ALA A 36 10.50 4.15 -10.55
C ALA A 36 9.06 4.66 -10.75
N VAL A 37 8.03 3.79 -10.73
CA VAL A 37 6.62 4.20 -10.89
C VAL A 37 5.73 3.79 -9.72
N ALA A 38 6.25 3.03 -8.76
CA ALA A 38 5.45 2.42 -7.69
C ALA A 38 4.66 3.46 -6.86
N GLY A 39 5.34 4.47 -6.32
CA GLY A 39 4.67 5.51 -5.53
C GLY A 39 3.62 6.31 -6.30
N TYR A 40 3.86 6.59 -7.59
CA TYR A 40 2.88 7.27 -8.43
C TYR A 40 1.64 6.40 -8.70
N MET A 41 1.84 5.11 -8.95
CA MET A 41 0.74 4.17 -9.17
C MET A 41 -0.12 4.03 -7.91
N LEU A 42 0.49 3.89 -6.74
CA LEU A 42 -0.21 3.83 -5.44
C LEU A 42 -1.01 5.10 -5.14
N LEU A 43 -0.45 6.28 -5.47
CA LEU A 43 -1.15 7.55 -5.39
C LEU A 43 -2.38 7.59 -6.31
N ARG A 44 -2.22 7.21 -7.59
CA ARG A 44 -3.29 7.24 -8.59
C ARG A 44 -4.43 6.26 -8.29
N TRP A 45 -4.12 5.16 -7.62
CA TRP A 45 -5.11 4.16 -7.21
C TRP A 45 -5.69 4.45 -5.83
N SER A 46 -5.25 5.54 -5.17
CA SER A 46 -5.65 5.89 -3.81
C SER A 46 -5.51 4.70 -2.86
N VAL A 47 -4.34 4.08 -2.88
CA VAL A 47 -4.01 2.98 -1.96
C VAL A 47 -3.54 3.58 -0.64
N ASP A 48 -4.17 3.18 0.46
CA ASP A 48 -3.63 3.45 1.78
C ASP A 48 -2.35 2.63 1.98
N CYS A 49 -1.22 3.32 2.17
CA CYS A 49 0.09 2.71 2.44
C CYS A 49 0.56 2.96 3.88
N SER A 50 -0.35 3.38 4.77
CA SER A 50 -0.09 3.45 6.19
C SER A 50 0.06 2.05 6.79
N PRO A 51 0.96 1.86 7.78
CA PRO A 51 1.13 0.57 8.44
C PRO A 51 -0.10 0.07 9.19
N ASP A 52 -0.99 0.97 9.55
CA ASP A 52 -2.14 0.75 10.43
C ASP A 52 -3.48 1.07 9.74
N HIS A 53 -3.53 1.05 8.40
CA HIS A 53 -4.74 1.31 7.60
C HIS A 53 -5.52 2.55 8.09
N SER A 54 -4.80 3.62 8.43
CA SER A 54 -5.32 4.78 9.13
C SER A 54 -6.06 5.77 8.23
N LEU A 55 -5.94 5.70 6.91
CA LEU A 55 -6.65 6.61 6.01
C LEU A 55 -8.11 6.16 5.86
N LYS A 56 -9.05 7.07 6.14
CA LYS A 56 -10.49 6.73 6.26
C LYS A 56 -11.37 7.36 5.19
N GLU A 57 -10.81 8.23 4.36
CA GLU A 57 -11.53 8.92 3.29
C GLU A 57 -12.04 7.94 2.23
N GLU A 58 -13.12 8.32 1.54
CA GLU A 58 -13.86 7.42 0.65
C GLU A 58 -13.05 6.93 -0.55
N GLN A 59 -12.01 7.66 -0.98
CA GLN A 59 -11.13 7.21 -2.06
C GLN A 59 -10.27 5.99 -1.69
N PHE A 60 -10.00 5.77 -0.40
CA PHE A 60 -9.12 4.69 0.07
C PHE A 60 -9.91 3.40 0.18
N ARG A 61 -10.06 2.72 -0.96
CA ARG A 61 -10.72 1.40 -1.07
C ARG A 61 -9.74 0.24 -1.02
N LEU A 62 -8.46 0.50 -1.22
CA LEU A 62 -7.37 -0.47 -1.20
C LEU A 62 -6.38 -0.12 -0.08
N TRP A 63 -5.75 -1.14 0.48
CA TRP A 63 -4.64 -1.02 1.43
C TRP A 63 -3.47 -1.88 0.96
N LEU A 64 -2.25 -1.37 1.13
CA LEU A 64 -1.01 -2.15 0.91
C LEU A 64 -0.78 -3.03 2.14
N SER A 65 -0.92 -4.34 1.98
CA SER A 65 -0.86 -5.28 3.12
C SER A 65 0.51 -5.34 3.79
N GLU A 66 1.58 -5.06 3.04
CA GLU A 66 2.96 -5.05 3.51
C GLU A 66 3.67 -3.73 3.10
N PRO A 67 3.61 -2.68 3.94
CA PRO A 67 4.27 -1.40 3.67
C PRO A 67 5.79 -1.50 3.50
N LEU A 68 6.46 -2.51 4.09
CA LEU A 68 7.89 -2.71 3.91
C LEU A 68 8.28 -3.07 2.47
N ALA A 69 7.31 -3.49 1.64
CA ALA A 69 7.53 -3.68 0.20
C ALA A 69 8.04 -2.40 -0.49
N LEU A 70 7.80 -1.22 0.08
CA LEU A 70 8.26 0.06 -0.43
C LEU A 70 9.65 0.48 0.08
N TYR A 71 10.31 -0.32 0.90
CA TYR A 71 11.66 0.01 1.39
C TYR A 71 12.64 0.21 0.22
N GLY A 72 13.40 1.30 0.26
CA GLY A 72 14.34 1.65 -0.81
C GLY A 72 13.71 2.19 -2.09
N VAL A 73 12.38 2.32 -2.16
CA VAL A 73 11.69 2.93 -3.31
C VAL A 73 11.68 4.46 -3.12
N GLU A 74 12.50 5.17 -3.90
CA GLU A 74 12.68 6.63 -3.76
C GLU A 74 11.39 7.44 -3.87
N ASN A 75 10.45 7.00 -4.71
CA ASN A 75 9.19 7.68 -4.93
C ASN A 75 8.06 7.21 -3.99
N ALA A 76 8.32 6.32 -3.03
CA ALA A 76 7.31 5.84 -2.08
C ALA A 76 6.67 6.96 -1.27
N LYS A 77 7.38 8.09 -1.07
CA LYS A 77 6.84 9.32 -0.47
C LYS A 77 5.63 9.94 -1.19
N LEU A 78 5.37 9.53 -2.44
CA LEU A 78 4.16 9.92 -3.17
C LEU A 78 2.95 9.09 -2.75
N ALA A 79 3.15 7.88 -2.22
CA ALA A 79 2.08 6.98 -1.85
C ALA A 79 1.35 7.49 -0.58
N PRO A 80 0.01 7.54 -0.59
CA PRO A 80 -0.78 8.01 0.54
C PRO A 80 -0.48 7.22 1.81
N GLY A 81 -0.25 7.89 2.94
CA GLY A 81 -0.04 7.24 4.23
C GLY A 81 1.33 6.57 4.39
N TYR A 82 2.20 6.58 3.37
CA TYR A 82 3.54 5.99 3.49
C TYR A 82 4.34 6.60 4.63
N GLN A 83 4.89 5.73 5.47
CA GLN A 83 5.83 6.09 6.53
C GLN A 83 7.15 5.38 6.25
N ALA A 84 8.22 6.16 6.11
CA ALA A 84 9.55 5.59 5.97
C ALA A 84 9.88 4.76 7.22
N PRO A 85 10.35 3.51 7.08
CA PRO A 85 10.76 2.72 8.24
C PRO A 85 11.82 3.49 9.02
N LEU A 86 11.58 3.68 10.32
CA LEU A 86 12.58 4.30 11.20
C LEU A 86 13.83 3.45 11.12
N ALA A 87 14.93 4.01 10.59
CA ALA A 87 16.24 3.41 10.78
C ALA A 87 16.44 3.27 12.29
N LYS A 88 16.60 2.04 12.79
CA LYS A 88 17.02 1.86 14.18
C LYS A 88 18.35 2.60 14.32
N VAL A 89 18.32 3.77 14.96
CA VAL A 89 19.54 4.40 15.43
C VAL A 89 20.08 3.45 16.50
N SER A 90 21.07 2.65 16.13
CA SER A 90 21.86 1.91 17.12
C SER A 90 22.41 2.94 18.11
N PRO A 91 22.20 2.78 19.43
CA PRO A 91 22.85 3.67 20.38
C PRO A 91 24.35 3.51 20.16
N LYS A 92 25.03 4.61 19.84
CA LYS A 92 26.49 4.66 19.91
C LYS A 92 26.84 4.35 21.37
N GLY A 93 27.70 3.35 21.55
CA GLY A 93 28.18 2.90 22.85
C GLY A 93 28.97 3.95 23.60
#